data_AF-A0A951K2P5-F1
#
_entry.id   AF-A0A951K2P5-F1
#
_cell.length_a   1.000
_cell.length_b   1.000
_cell.length_c   1.000
_cell.angle_alpha   90.00
_cell.angle_beta   90.00
_cell.angle_gamma   90.00
#
_symmetry.space_group_name_H-M   'P 1'
#
loop_
_entity.id
_entity.type
_entity.pdbx_description
1 polymer ?
#
loop_
_entity_poly.entity_id
_entity_poly.type
_entity_poly.pdbx_seq_one_letter_code
_entity_poly.pdbx_strand_id
1 'polypeptide(L)'
;MVIAVAGGLVASGLVILTVGVTVTFVHSDLEFLGVTAGQLEAINPRLIPLIAHDRVGFAGAVVTGGVLIGVAAWWGEGPAVRQAIGIAGLVAFGSSLAIHLTVGYTDLLHLAPNLVGPVALGAGMLHWVWACGQSTPAPLRNPSRVADEQAH
;
A
#
# COMPACT_ATOMS: atom_id res chain seq x y z
N MET A 1 12.90 -3.16 3.17
CA MET A 1 11.59 -2.94 3.84
C MET A 1 10.54 -2.31 2.95
N VAL A 2 10.78 -1.20 2.24
CA VAL A 2 9.78 -0.61 1.32
C VAL A 2 9.34 -1.60 0.22
N ILE A 3 10.29 -2.30 -0.40
CA ILE A 3 10.00 -3.37 -1.38
C ILE A 3 9.19 -4.52 -0.77
N ALA A 4 9.44 -4.85 0.50
CA ALA A 4 8.66 -5.88 1.19
C ALA A 4 7.22 -5.40 1.45
N VAL A 5 7.03 -4.12 1.78
CA VAL A 5 5.68 -3.52 1.87
C VAL A 5 4.98 -3.54 0.53
N ALA A 6 5.66 -3.17 -0.56
CA ALA A 6 5.12 -3.26 -1.92
C ALA A 6 4.67 -4.69 -2.27
N GLY A 7 5.53 -5.69 -1.99
CA GLY A 7 5.20 -7.11 -2.18
C GLY A 7 4.02 -7.56 -1.31
N GLY A 8 3.98 -7.10 -0.05
CA GLY A 8 2.86 -7.35 0.86
C GLY A 8 1.54 -6.77 0.34
N LEU A 9 1.55 -5.53 -0.16
CA LEU A 9 0.38 -4.91 -0.78
C LEU A 9 -0.09 -5.71 -2.00
N VAL A 10 0.81 -6.12 -2.88
CA VAL A 10 0.46 -6.97 -4.03
C VAL A 10 -0.14 -8.30 -3.56
N ALA A 11 0.49 -8.99 -2.61
CA ALA A 11 0.00 -10.26 -2.09
C ALA A 11 -1.38 -10.12 -1.44
N SER A 12 -1.57 -9.13 -0.56
CA SER A 12 -2.85 -8.85 0.08
C SER A 12 -3.93 -8.47 -0.93
N GLY A 13 -3.60 -7.63 -1.91
CA GLY A 13 -4.53 -7.27 -2.98
C GLY A 13 -4.95 -8.49 -3.80
N LEU A 14 -4.03 -9.40 -4.13
CA LEU A 14 -4.37 -10.66 -4.81
C LEU A 14 -5.24 -11.58 -3.94
N VAL A 15 -5.00 -11.65 -2.63
CA VAL A 15 -5.87 -12.39 -1.70
C VAL A 15 -7.27 -11.79 -1.69
N ILE A 16 -7.41 -10.47 -1.51
CA ILE A 16 -8.71 -9.79 -1.51
C ILE A 16 -9.41 -9.97 -2.86
N LEU A 17 -8.68 -9.93 -3.97
CA LEU A 17 -9.22 -10.15 -5.30
C LEU A 17 -9.79 -11.57 -5.43
N THR A 18 -8.99 -12.57 -5.07
CA THR A 18 -9.35 -14.00 -5.20
C THR A 18 -10.53 -14.36 -4.28
N VAL A 19 -10.52 -13.85 -3.05
CA VAL A 19 -11.64 -14.02 -2.12
C VAL A 19 -12.86 -13.22 -2.59
N GLY A 20 -12.68 -11.99 -3.04
CA GLY A 20 -13.77 -11.10 -3.46
C GLY A 20 -14.56 -11.59 -4.68
N VAL A 21 -13.94 -12.35 -5.59
CA VAL A 21 -14.64 -12.98 -6.72
C VAL A 21 -15.35 -14.29 -6.35
N THR A 22 -15.08 -14.88 -5.17
CA THR A 22 -15.64 -16.17 -4.74
C THR A 22 -16.59 -16.06 -3.54
N VAL A 23 -16.34 -15.13 -2.62
CA VAL A 23 -17.04 -14.95 -1.36
C VAL A 23 -17.21 -13.44 -1.09
N THR A 24 -18.46 -12.95 -1.17
CA THR A 24 -18.74 -11.52 -0.96
C THR A 24 -18.54 -11.09 0.49
N PHE A 25 -18.99 -11.90 1.46
CA PHE A 25 -18.90 -11.60 2.89
C PHE A 25 -18.07 -12.65 3.62
N VAL A 26 -17.05 -12.23 4.35
CA VAL A 26 -16.44 -13.08 5.38
C VAL A 26 -17.26 -13.01 6.67
N HIS A 27 -17.05 -13.96 7.59
CA HIS A 27 -17.85 -14.09 8.80
C HIS A 27 -17.94 -12.79 9.62
N SER A 28 -16.79 -12.14 9.81
CA SER A 28 -16.69 -10.88 10.53
C SER A 28 -17.47 -9.73 9.87
N ASP A 29 -17.75 -9.79 8.56
CA ASP A 29 -18.51 -8.74 7.86
C ASP A 29 -19.98 -8.80 8.28
N LEU A 30 -20.55 -10.01 8.31
CA LEU A 30 -21.96 -10.21 8.67
C LEU A 30 -22.18 -10.04 10.19
N GLU A 31 -21.22 -10.44 11.02
CA GLU A 31 -21.24 -10.15 12.45
C GLU A 31 -21.26 -8.64 12.72
N PHE A 32 -20.41 -7.88 12.02
CA PHE A 32 -20.39 -6.42 12.13
C PHE A 32 -21.71 -5.77 11.68
N LEU A 33 -22.28 -6.23 10.56
CA LEU A 33 -23.54 -5.69 10.03
C LEU A 33 -24.77 -6.14 10.84
N GLY A 34 -24.67 -7.20 11.65
CA GLY A 34 -25.79 -7.75 12.42
C GLY A 34 -26.91 -8.36 11.56
N VAL A 35 -26.60 -8.73 10.32
CA VAL A 35 -27.56 -9.29 9.35
C VAL A 35 -26.95 -10.46 8.59
N THR A 36 -27.81 -11.28 8.02
CA THR A 36 -27.41 -12.37 7.11
C THR A 36 -27.38 -11.89 5.65
N ALA A 37 -26.64 -12.61 4.81
CA ALA A 37 -26.65 -12.34 3.36
C ALA A 37 -28.06 -12.45 2.75
N GLY A 38 -28.88 -13.41 3.20
CA GLY A 38 -30.27 -13.54 2.74
C GLY A 38 -31.16 -12.35 3.12
N GLN A 39 -30.93 -11.73 4.28
CA GLN A 39 -31.64 -10.50 4.66
C GLN A 39 -31.22 -9.32 3.77
N LEU A 40 -29.94 -9.20 3.40
CA LEU A 40 -29.48 -8.18 2.45
C LEU A 40 -30.05 -8.39 1.05
N GLU A 41 -30.13 -9.64 0.59
CA GLU A 41 -30.73 -9.98 -0.70
C GLU A 41 -32.24 -9.67 -0.73
N ALA A 42 -32.95 -9.95 0.37
CA ALA A 42 -34.37 -9.62 0.51
C ALA A 42 -34.64 -8.11 0.54
N ILE A 43 -33.70 -7.31 1.05
CA ILE A 43 -33.77 -5.83 1.00
C ILE A 43 -33.61 -5.35 -0.44
N ASN A 44 -32.53 -5.77 -1.11
CA ASN A 44 -32.30 -5.45 -2.51
C ASN A 44 -31.27 -6.42 -3.12
N PRO A 45 -31.62 -7.18 -4.17
CA PRO A 45 -30.73 -8.18 -4.78
C PRO A 45 -29.49 -7.57 -5.43
N ARG A 46 -29.43 -6.24 -5.61
CA ARG A 46 -28.26 -5.54 -6.17
C ARG A 46 -27.18 -5.21 -5.14
N LEU A 47 -27.44 -5.34 -3.83
CA LEU A 47 -26.46 -5.00 -2.79
C LEU A 47 -25.27 -5.95 -2.77
N ILE A 48 -25.51 -7.26 -2.84
CA ILE A 48 -24.44 -8.26 -2.80
C ILE A 48 -23.51 -8.10 -4.01
N PRO A 49 -23.99 -7.98 -5.27
CA PRO A 49 -23.13 -7.73 -6.41
C PRO A 49 -22.36 -6.40 -6.33
N LEU A 50 -22.98 -5.34 -5.80
CA LEU A 50 -22.32 -4.05 -5.63
C LEU A 50 -21.16 -4.14 -4.62
N ILE A 51 -21.36 -4.82 -3.49
CA ILE A 51 -20.32 -5.04 -2.47
C ILE A 51 -19.20 -5.90 -3.05
N ALA A 52 -19.53 -6.96 -3.80
CA ALA A 52 -18.53 -7.78 -4.47
C ALA A 52 -17.70 -6.96 -5.47
N HIS A 53 -18.35 -6.10 -6.27
CA HIS A 53 -17.68 -5.21 -7.20
C HIS A 53 -16.74 -4.23 -6.49
N ASP A 54 -17.19 -3.63 -5.38
CA ASP A 54 -16.38 -2.70 -4.58
C ASP A 54 -15.13 -3.38 -4.01
N ARG A 55 -15.26 -4.60 -3.47
CA ARG A 55 -14.11 -5.39 -2.97
C ARG A 55 -13.10 -5.71 -4.07
N VAL A 56 -13.57 -6.10 -5.26
CA VAL A 56 -12.72 -6.37 -6.42
C VAL A 56 -12.03 -5.09 -6.91
N GLY A 57 -12.74 -3.97 -6.93
CA GLY A 57 -12.19 -2.65 -7.27
C GLY A 57 -11.11 -2.20 -6.29
N PHE A 58 -11.38 -2.32 -4.99
CA PHE A 58 -10.41 -2.04 -3.92
C PHE A 58 -9.18 -2.93 -4.04
N ALA A 59 -9.36 -4.24 -4.25
CA ALA A 59 -8.26 -5.18 -4.45
C ALA A 59 -7.35 -4.77 -5.63
N GLY A 60 -7.95 -4.40 -6.76
CA GLY A 60 -7.21 -3.90 -7.93
C GLY A 60 -6.41 -2.63 -7.63
N ALA A 61 -6.99 -1.69 -6.87
CA ALA A 61 -6.30 -0.48 -6.43
C ALA A 61 -5.11 -0.81 -5.51
N VAL A 62 -5.27 -1.74 -4.57
CA VAL A 62 -4.21 -2.19 -3.65
C VAL A 62 -3.06 -2.87 -4.42
N VAL A 63 -3.37 -3.77 -5.37
CA VAL A 63 -2.35 -4.40 -6.23
C VAL A 63 -1.60 -3.35 -7.03
N THR A 64 -2.34 -2.44 -7.68
CA THR A 64 -1.74 -1.37 -8.49
C THR A 64 -0.84 -0.46 -7.66
N GLY A 65 -1.31 -0.05 -6.48
CA GLY A 65 -0.51 0.73 -5.53
C GLY A 65 0.75 0.01 -5.08
N GLY A 66 0.65 -1.29 -4.78
CA GLY A 66 1.81 -2.12 -4.44
C GLY A 66 2.84 -2.19 -5.57
N VAL A 67 2.41 -2.42 -6.82
CA VAL A 67 3.28 -2.43 -7.99
C VAL A 67 3.94 -1.08 -8.20
N LEU A 68 3.17 0.02 -8.16
CA LEU A 68 3.69 1.37 -8.35
C LEU A 68 4.72 1.74 -7.28
N ILE A 69 4.44 1.44 -6.00
CA ILE A 69 5.40 1.65 -4.90
C ILE A 69 6.65 0.80 -5.12
N GLY A 70 6.51 -0.46 -5.54
CA GLY A 70 7.64 -1.35 -5.81
C GLY A 70 8.55 -0.82 -6.92
N VAL A 71 7.96 -0.46 -8.06
CA VAL A 71 8.65 0.16 -9.21
C VAL A 71 9.35 1.45 -8.80
N ALA A 72 8.63 2.34 -8.09
CA ALA A 72 9.18 3.61 -7.62
C ALA A 72 10.29 3.44 -6.58
N ALA A 73 10.20 2.44 -5.70
CA ALA A 73 11.24 2.16 -4.73
C ALA A 73 12.46 1.46 -5.33
N TRP A 74 12.30 0.76 -6.47
CA TRP A 74 13.38 0.05 -7.14
C TRP A 74 14.20 0.94 -8.08
N TRP A 75 13.52 1.77 -8.87
CA TRP A 75 14.16 2.62 -9.88
C TRP A 75 14.04 4.12 -9.62
N GLY A 76 13.18 4.53 -8.70
CA GLY A 76 12.98 5.95 -8.43
C GLY A 76 14.11 6.51 -7.57
N GLU A 77 14.58 7.69 -7.98
CA GLU A 77 15.66 8.40 -7.32
C GLU A 77 15.20 9.75 -6.75
N GLY A 78 15.98 10.26 -5.81
CA GLY A 78 15.75 11.60 -5.25
C GLY A 78 14.66 11.69 -4.17
N PRO A 79 14.58 12.85 -3.50
CA PRO A 79 13.69 13.07 -2.36
C PRO A 79 12.21 13.06 -2.74
N ALA A 80 11.85 13.50 -3.95
CA ALA A 80 10.47 13.60 -4.40
C ALA A 80 9.79 12.21 -4.47
N VAL A 81 10.48 11.18 -4.95
CA VAL A 81 9.95 9.81 -4.98
C VAL A 81 9.68 9.29 -3.57
N ARG A 82 10.62 9.51 -2.64
CA ARG A 82 10.46 9.08 -1.24
C ARG A 82 9.29 9.81 -0.56
N GLN A 83 9.16 11.11 -0.81
CA GLN A 83 8.04 11.91 -0.31
C GLN A 83 6.71 11.41 -0.89
N ALA A 84 6.65 11.13 -2.20
CA ALA A 84 5.46 10.59 -2.83
C ALA A 84 5.05 9.25 -2.21
N ILE A 85 5.99 8.32 -2.00
CA ILE A 85 5.73 7.04 -1.34
C ILE A 85 5.26 7.25 0.11
N GLY A 86 5.91 8.14 0.86
CA GLY A 86 5.53 8.46 2.23
C GLY A 86 4.13 9.06 2.36
N ILE A 87 3.81 10.03 1.49
CA ILE A 87 2.48 10.68 1.45
C ILE A 87 1.42 9.67 1.01
N ALA A 88 1.68 8.89 -0.05
CA ALA A 88 0.74 7.87 -0.52
C ALA A 88 0.45 6.84 0.58
N GLY A 89 1.49 6.37 1.28
CA GLY A 89 1.33 5.47 2.41
C GLY A 89 0.54 6.08 3.55
N LEU A 90 0.84 7.32 3.93
CA LEU A 90 0.10 8.04 4.98
C LEU A 90 -1.38 8.20 4.63
N VAL A 91 -1.69 8.60 3.40
CA VAL A 91 -3.07 8.74 2.93
C VAL A 91 -3.78 7.40 2.90
N ALA A 92 -3.16 6.37 2.33
CA ALA A 92 -3.77 5.04 2.20
C ALA A 92 -4.06 4.40 3.56
N PHE A 93 -3.06 4.29 4.43
CA PHE A 93 -3.24 3.68 5.74
C PHE A 93 -4.02 4.58 6.72
N GLY A 94 -3.83 5.90 6.63
CA GLY A 94 -4.53 6.87 7.47
C GLY A 94 -6.03 6.90 7.18
N SER A 95 -6.42 6.93 5.90
CA SER A 95 -7.84 6.86 5.52
C SER A 95 -8.47 5.52 5.88
N SER A 96 -7.76 4.41 5.64
CA SER A 96 -8.19 3.07 6.06
C SER A 96 -8.37 2.98 7.58
N LEU A 97 -7.42 3.47 8.39
CA LEU A 97 -7.58 3.48 9.85
C LEU A 97 -8.76 4.33 10.28
N ALA A 98 -8.89 5.54 9.71
CA ALA A 98 -9.95 6.47 10.05
C ALA A 98 -11.34 5.84 9.79
N ILE A 99 -11.55 5.20 8.63
CA ILE A 99 -12.85 4.62 8.33
C ILE A 99 -13.21 3.51 9.33
N HIS A 100 -12.29 2.60 9.66
CA HIS A 100 -12.52 1.51 10.62
C HIS A 100 -12.90 2.04 12.00
N LEU A 101 -12.20 3.08 12.47
CA LEU A 101 -12.52 3.73 13.75
C LEU A 101 -13.85 4.46 13.72
N THR A 102 -14.20 5.12 12.61
CA THR A 102 -15.46 5.87 12.50
C THR A 102 -16.69 4.96 12.40
N VAL A 103 -16.58 3.81 11.73
CA VAL A 103 -17.70 2.87 11.59
C VAL A 103 -17.75 1.83 12.72
N GLY A 104 -16.69 1.73 13.52
CA GLY A 104 -16.58 0.78 14.63
C GLY A 104 -16.21 -0.64 14.20
N TYR A 105 -15.76 -0.85 12.96
CA TYR A 105 -15.33 -2.17 12.50
C TYR A 105 -13.88 -2.42 12.90
N THR A 106 -13.66 -2.79 14.17
CA THR A 106 -12.31 -2.86 14.78
C THR A 106 -11.89 -4.28 15.16
N ASP A 107 -12.36 -5.29 14.42
CA ASP A 107 -11.86 -6.66 14.61
C ASP A 107 -10.33 -6.70 14.43
N LEU A 108 -9.63 -7.38 15.33
CA LEU A 108 -8.17 -7.34 15.38
C LEU A 108 -7.52 -8.02 14.16
N LEU A 109 -8.09 -9.12 13.67
CA LEU A 109 -7.56 -9.80 12.49
C LEU A 109 -7.82 -8.97 11.23
N HIS A 110 -8.99 -8.34 11.15
CA HIS A 110 -9.35 -7.43 10.07
C HIS A 110 -8.46 -6.17 10.05
N LEU A 111 -8.15 -5.61 11.22
CA LEU A 111 -7.36 -4.38 11.37
C LEU A 111 -5.84 -4.62 11.33
N ALA A 112 -5.37 -5.83 11.61
CA ALA A 112 -3.94 -6.16 11.70
C ALA A 112 -3.10 -5.71 10.48
N PRO A 113 -3.54 -5.90 9.22
CA PRO A 113 -2.80 -5.41 8.05
C PRO A 113 -2.59 -3.89 8.09
N ASN A 114 -3.60 -3.16 8.58
CA ASN A 114 -3.60 -1.71 8.68
C ASN A 114 -2.76 -1.18 9.86
N LEU A 115 -2.37 -2.04 10.81
CA LEU A 115 -1.44 -1.71 11.90
C LEU A 115 0.00 -2.06 11.54
N VAL A 116 0.22 -3.21 10.89
CA VAL A 116 1.56 -3.69 10.53
C VAL A 116 2.14 -2.95 9.34
N GLY A 117 1.32 -2.68 8.31
CA GLY A 117 1.73 -2.01 7.07
C GLY A 117 2.39 -0.64 7.29
N PRO A 118 1.77 0.29 8.05
CA PRO A 118 2.35 1.61 8.32
C PRO A 118 3.67 1.54 9.08
N VAL A 119 3.78 0.62 10.05
CA VAL A 119 5.01 0.43 10.84
C VAL A 119 6.14 -0.07 9.94
N ALA A 120 5.86 -1.07 9.10
CA ALA A 120 6.84 -1.60 8.15
C ALA A 120 7.25 -0.55 7.11
N LEU A 121 6.31 0.26 6.63
CA LEU A 121 6.59 1.36 5.70
C LEU A 121 7.44 2.44 6.35
N GLY A 122 7.07 2.88 7.56
CA GLY A 122 7.81 3.88 8.33
C GLY A 122 9.26 3.43 8.60
N ALA A 123 9.44 2.19 9.06
CA ALA A 123 10.77 1.62 9.23
C ALA A 123 11.56 1.56 7.91
N GLY A 124 10.90 1.20 6.81
CA GLY A 124 11.49 1.21 5.47
C GLY A 124 11.92 2.60 5.00
N MET A 125 11.08 3.62 5.21
CA MET A 125 11.37 5.02 4.89
C MET A 125 12.55 5.55 5.71
N LEU A 126 12.57 5.30 7.02
CA LEU A 126 13.65 5.71 7.91
C LEU A 126 14.99 5.08 7.49
N HIS A 127 14.98 3.78 7.23
CA HIS A 127 16.16 3.08 6.73
C HIS A 127 16.63 3.64 5.39
N TRP A 128 15.72 3.93 4.46
CA TRP A 128 16.06 4.47 3.14
C TRP A 128 16.71 5.86 3.25
N VAL A 129 16.19 6.74 4.09
CA VAL A 129 16.79 8.05 4.35
C VAL A 129 18.19 7.92 4.97
N TRP A 130 18.34 7.05 5.97
CA TRP A 130 19.62 6.80 6.63
C TRP A 130 20.68 6.22 5.68
N ALA A 131 20.31 5.31 4.79
CA ALA A 131 21.21 4.74 3.78
C ALA A 131 21.68 5.79 2.76
N CYS A 132 20.79 6.67 2.29
CA CYS A 132 21.18 7.76 1.40
C CYS A 132 22.14 8.76 2.06
N GLY A 133 21.99 9.03 3.36
CA GLY A 133 22.89 9.93 4.10
C GLY A 133 24.33 9.42 4.24
N GLN A 134 24.57 8.12 4.06
CA GLN A 134 25.90 7.52 4.13
C GLN A 134 26.62 7.48 2.77
N SER A 135 25.92 7.81 1.67
CA SER A 135 26.54 7.81 0.34
C SER A 135 27.57 8.94 0.29
N THR A 136 28.87 8.60 0.25
CA THR A 136 29.95 9.58 0.20
C THR A 136 29.77 10.46 -1.03
N PRO A 137 29.81 11.80 -0.92
CA PRO A 137 29.76 12.66 -2.10
C PRO A 137 30.88 12.24 -3.05
N ALA A 138 30.56 12.08 -4.34
CA ALA A 138 31.55 11.75 -5.34
C ALA A 138 32.73 12.74 -5.23
N PRO A 139 33.99 12.27 -5.24
CA PRO A 139 35.13 13.17 -5.16
C PRO A 139 35.01 14.20 -6.27
N LEU A 140 35.19 15.49 -5.93
CA LEU A 140 35.15 16.59 -6.89
C LEU A 140 36.07 16.23 -8.06
N ARG A 141 35.49 16.12 -9.26
CA ARG A 141 36.23 15.76 -10.48
C ARG A 141 37.37 16.77 -10.61
N ASN A 142 38.62 16.30 -10.53
CA ASN A 142 39.78 17.19 -10.57
C ASN A 142 39.75 17.96 -11.90
N PRO A 143 39.68 19.31 -11.89
CA PRO A 143 39.56 20.11 -13.11
C PRO A 143 40.71 19.86 -14.10
N SER A 144 41.90 19.45 -13.63
CA SER A 144 43.01 19.12 -14.54
C SER A 144 42.76 17.87 -15.39
N ARG A 145 42.01 16.87 -14.88
CA ARG A 145 41.65 15.68 -15.66
C ARG A 145 40.57 15.94 -16.72
N VAL A 146 39.73 16.95 -16.51
CA VAL A 146 38.71 17.35 -17.48
C VAL A 146 39.36 18.07 -18.67
N ALA A 147 40.40 18.85 -18.43
CA ALA A 147 41.16 19.52 -19.48
C ALA A 147 41.88 18.51 -20.41
N ASP A 148 42.46 17.44 -19.85
CA ASP A 148 43.12 16.39 -20.64
C ASP A 148 42.13 15.55 -21.47
N GLU A 149 40.92 15.29 -20.95
CA GLU A 149 39.86 14.57 -21.69
C GLU A 149 39.28 15.38 -22.86
N GLN A 150 39.38 16.72 -22.83
CA GLN A 150 38.88 17.60 -23.89
C GLN A 150 39.97 18.00 -24.92
N ALA A 151 41.20 17.53 -24.72
CA ALA A 151 42.34 17.81 -25.59
C ALA A 151 42.57 16.77 -26.70
N HIS A 152 41.69 15.77 -26.83
CA HIS A 152 41.72 14.70 -27.84
C HIS A 152 40.42 14.67 -28.65
#